data_AF-A0A5N7ZCJ4-F1
#
_entry.id   AF-A0A5N7ZCJ4-F1
#
_cell.length_a   1.000
_cell.length_b   1.000
_cell.length_c   1.000
_cell.angle_alpha   90.00
_cell.angle_beta   90.00
_cell.angle_gamma   90.00
#
_symmetry.space_group_name_H-M   'P 1'
#
loop_
_entity.id
_entity.type
_entity.pdbx_description
1 polymer ?
#
loop_
_entity_poly.entity_id
_entity_poly.type
_entity_poly.pdbx_seq_one_letter_code
_entity_poly.pdbx_strand_id
1 'polypeptide(L)' 'MRDFFVKKYWEEENVLFYVHFHNGATIRQIEKTSEGTVFLSSENKQQGESILYDQSLDDLDLNESDFITEVEFNTIWNKQ' A
#
# COMPACT_ATOMS: atom_id res chain seq x y z
N MET A 1 2.60 1.68 -19.62
CA MET A 1 2.74 1.11 -18.27
C MET A 1 2.67 2.26 -17.30
N ARG A 2 1.83 2.16 -16.26
CA ARG A 2 1.55 3.28 -15.36
C ARG A 2 1.60 2.78 -13.92
N ASP A 3 2.57 3.30 -13.19
CA ASP A 3 2.77 3.04 -11.78
C ASP A 3 2.16 4.19 -10.98
N PHE A 4 1.43 3.82 -9.92
CA PHE A 4 0.87 4.77 -8.96
C PHE A 4 1.25 4.31 -7.55
N PHE A 5 1.63 5.29 -6.73
CA PHE A 5 2.00 5.05 -5.35
C PHE A 5 1.11 5.91 -4.47
N VAL A 6 0.51 5.26 -3.48
CA VAL A 6 -0.48 5.88 -2.61
C VAL A 6 -0.05 5.67 -1.16
N LYS A 7 -0.28 6.68 -0.34
CA LYS A 7 -0.18 6.65 1.11
C LYS A 7 -1.52 7.10 1.68
N LYS A 8 -2.23 6.20 2.35
CA LYS A 8 -3.56 6.50 2.91
C LYS A 8 -3.67 5.98 4.33
N TYR A 9 -4.13 6.85 5.22
CA TYR A 9 -4.44 6.47 6.59
C TYR A 9 -5.92 6.10 6.70
N TRP A 10 -6.18 4.92 7.26
CA TRP A 10 -7.53 4.43 7.55
C TRP A 10 -7.80 4.57 9.04
N GLU A 11 -8.65 5.52 9.41
CA GLU A 11 -8.90 5.87 10.82
C GLU A 11 -9.59 4.74 11.59
N GLU A 12 -10.53 4.04 10.95
CA GLU A 12 -11.32 2.96 11.56
C GLU A 12 -10.45 1.81 12.08
N GLU A 13 -9.40 1.49 11.34
CA GLU A 13 -8.47 0.39 11.64
C GLU A 13 -7.13 0.89 12.23
N ASN A 14 -6.95 2.21 12.39
CA ASN A 14 -5.72 2.83 12.90
C ASN A 14 -4.47 2.33 12.15
N VAL A 15 -4.56 2.27 10.82
CA VAL A 15 -3.54 1.70 9.94
C VAL A 15 -3.16 2.68 8.84
N LEU A 16 -1.86 2.80 8.58
CA LEU A 16 -1.33 3.57 7.46
C LEU A 16 -0.89 2.62 6.36
N PHE A 17 -1.59 2.68 5.23
CA PHE A 17 -1.27 1.92 4.04
C PHE A 17 -0.33 2.69 3.12
N TYR A 18 0.64 1.97 2.57
CA TYR A 18 1.35 2.36 1.36
C TYR A 18 1.05 1.32 0.30
N VAL A 19 0.55 1.73 -0.86
CA VAL A 19 0.12 0.81 -1.92
C VAL A 19 0.78 1.19 -3.23
N HIS A 20 1.34 0.19 -3.91
CA HIS A 20 1.91 0.33 -5.23
C HIS A 20 1.03 -0.40 -6.25
N PHE A 21 0.42 0.38 -7.14
CA PHE A 21 -0.36 -0.11 -8.26
C PHE A 21 0.48 -0.10 -9.53
N HIS A 22 0.44 -1.21 -10.27
CA HIS A 22 1.01 -1.34 -11.59
C HIS A 22 -0.09 -1.71 -12.58
N ASN A 23 -0.37 -0.81 -13.53
CA ASN A 23 -1.47 -0.95 -14.49
C ASN A 23 -2.84 -1.21 -13.82
N GLY A 24 -3.11 -0.54 -12.70
CA GLY A 24 -4.36 -0.64 -11.96
C GLY A 24 -4.45 -1.80 -10.98
N ALA A 25 -3.47 -2.71 -10.95
CA ALA A 25 -3.42 -3.82 -9.99
C ALA A 25 -2.39 -3.56 -8.89
N THR A 26 -2.72 -3.88 -7.65
CA THR A 26 -1.77 -3.83 -6.54
C THR A 26 -0.70 -4.90 -6.69
N ILE A 27 0.57 -4.50 -6.58
CA ILE A 27 1.69 -5.45 -6.61
C ILE A 27 2.56 -5.41 -5.36
N ARG A 28 2.51 -4.32 -4.59
CA ARG A 28 3.17 -4.20 -3.27
C ARG A 28 2.30 -3.38 -2.32
N GLN A 29 2.28 -3.75 -1.05
CA GLN A 29 1.56 -3.07 0.01
C GLN A 29 2.39 -3.09 1.30
N ILE A 30 2.33 -1.98 2.04
CA ILE A 30 2.90 -1.85 3.37
C ILE A 30 1.78 -1.42 4.29
N GLU A 31 1.58 -2.14 5.38
CA GLU A 31 0.65 -1.78 6.44
C GLU A 31 1.47 -1.36 7.64
N LYS A 32 1.21 -0.17 8.18
CA LYS A 32 1.88 0.32 9.37
C LYS A 32 0.86 0.60 10.46
N THR A 33 0.95 -0.18 11.53
CA THR A 33 0.11 -0.06 12.73
C THR A 33 0.99 0.25 13.94
N SER A 34 0.38 0.36 15.13
CA SER A 34 1.14 0.44 16.39
C SER A 34 1.85 -0.86 16.76
N GLU A 35 1.40 -2.00 16.21
CA GLU A 35 1.94 -3.33 16.52
C GLU A 35 3.16 -3.68 15.65
N GLY A 36 3.26 -3.08 14.47
CA GLY A 36 4.39 -3.33 13.59
C GLY A 36 4.19 -2.83 12.18
N THR A 37 4.98 -3.40 11.27
CA THR A 37 4.88 -3.13 9.83
C THR A 37 4.82 -4.45 9.09
N VAL A 38 3.83 -4.59 8.23
CA VAL A 38 3.63 -5.78 7.38
C VAL A 38 3.92 -5.41 5.94
N PHE A 39 4.61 -6.29 5.23
CA PHE A 39 5.00 -6.10 3.83
C PHE A 39 4.39 -7.22 2.98
N LEU A 40 3.53 -6.85 2.04
CA LEU A 40 2.86 -7.76 1.14
C LEU A 40 3.25 -7.47 -0.30
N SER A 41 3.29 -8.52 -1.12
CA SER A 41 3.58 -8.40 -2.54
C SER A 41 2.77 -9.40 -3.36
N SER A 42 2.79 -9.26 -4.68
CA SER A 42 2.18 -10.24 -5.58
C SER A 42 2.71 -11.68 -5.38
N GLU A 43 3.95 -11.82 -4.88
CA GLU A 43 4.58 -13.11 -4.54
C GLU A 43 4.21 -13.60 -3.13
N ASN A 44 4.01 -12.67 -2.19
CA ASN A 44 3.59 -12.96 -0.81
C ASN A 44 2.34 -12.14 -0.46
N LYS A 45 1.17 -12.65 -0.85
CA LYS A 45 -0.10 -11.91 -0.79
C LYS A 45 -0.73 -11.85 0.60
N GLN A 46 -0.26 -12.66 1.55
CA GLN A 46 -0.86 -12.76 2.87
C GLN A 46 0.20 -12.98 3.94
N GLN A 47 0.08 -12.25 5.05
CA GLN A 47 0.91 -12.43 6.24
C GLN A 47 0.04 -12.25 7.49
N GLY A 48 -0.19 -13.35 8.21
CA GLY A 48 -1.16 -13.34 9.32
C GLY A 48 -2.56 -13.04 8.81
N GLU A 49 -3.17 -11.99 9.36
CA GLU A 49 -4.51 -11.51 8.98
C GLU A 49 -4.46 -10.49 7.83
N SER A 50 -3.29 -9.91 7.54
CA SER A 50 -3.11 -8.93 6.48
C SER A 50 -3.11 -9.59 5.10
N ILE A 51 -3.86 -9.01 4.16
CA ILE A 51 -4.02 -9.49 2.77
C ILE A 51 -3.74 -8.35 1.80
N LEU A 52 -3.05 -8.66 0.71
CA LEU A 52 -2.72 -7.71 -0.35
C LEU A 52 -4.02 -7.20 -0.98
N TYR A 53 -4.20 -5.88 -0.99
CA TYR A 53 -5.36 -5.24 -1.60
C TYR A 53 -5.56 -5.71 -3.04
N ASP A 54 -6.75 -6.20 -3.36
CA ASP A 54 -7.06 -6.87 -4.62
C ASP A 54 -8.06 -6.11 -5.51
N GLN A 55 -8.51 -4.93 -5.07
CA GLN A 55 -9.42 -4.06 -5.83
C GLN A 55 -8.66 -2.99 -6.63
N SER A 56 -9.39 -2.23 -7.46
CA SER A 56 -8.81 -1.20 -8.33
C SER A 56 -8.42 0.04 -7.52
N LEU A 57 -7.47 0.82 -8.05
CA LEU A 57 -7.18 2.17 -7.57
C LEU A 57 -8.46 3.06 -7.60
N ASP A 58 -9.34 2.85 -8.58
CA ASP A 58 -10.56 3.64 -8.77
C ASP A 58 -11.62 3.36 -7.68
N ASP A 59 -11.50 2.26 -6.93
CA ASP A 59 -12.39 1.91 -5.83
C ASP A 59 -11.98 2.60 -4.51
N LEU A 60 -10.79 3.21 -4.47
CA LEU A 60 -10.28 3.94 -3.31
C LEU A 60 -10.71 5.41 -3.35
N ASP A 61 -11.24 5.91 -2.23
CA ASP A 61 -11.50 7.34 -2.04
C ASP A 61 -10.19 8.10 -1.77
N LEU A 62 -9.48 8.42 -2.86
CA LEU A 62 -8.18 9.07 -2.86
C LEU A 62 -8.26 10.55 -3.20
N ASN A 63 -7.50 11.35 -2.46
CA ASN A 63 -7.24 12.74 -2.76
C ASN A 63 -5.86 12.89 -3.41
N GLU A 64 -5.61 14.03 -4.07
CA GLU A 64 -4.30 14.33 -4.66
C GLU A 64 -3.14 14.23 -3.64
N SER A 65 -3.41 14.55 -2.37
CA SER A 65 -2.44 14.46 -1.26
C SER A 65 -2.08 13.03 -0.85
N ASP A 66 -2.88 12.04 -1.25
CA ASP A 66 -2.63 10.63 -0.94
C ASP A 66 -1.60 10.04 -1.90
N PHE A 67 -1.34 10.67 -3.05
CA PHE A 67 -0.32 10.22 -3.99
C PHE A 67 1.07 10.59 -3.49
N ILE A 68 1.98 9.62 -3.53
CA ILE A 68 3.38 9.78 -3.16
C ILE A 68 4.28 9.41 -4.34
N THR A 69 5.55 9.75 -4.24
CA THR A 69 6.54 9.34 -5.23
C THR A 69 6.98 7.88 -5.03
N GLU A 70 7.48 7.27 -6.09
CA GLU A 70 8.15 5.98 -6.02
C GLU A 70 9.29 5.98 -4.99
N VAL A 71 10.05 7.07 -4.91
CA VAL A 71 11.18 7.23 -3.99
C VAL A 71 10.72 7.17 -2.54
N GLU A 72 9.62 7.85 -2.20
CA GLU A 72 9.02 7.81 -0.87
C GLU A 72 8.56 6.40 -0.49
N PHE A 73 7.87 5.71 -1.42
CA PHE A 73 7.44 4.34 -1.20
C PHE A 73 8.63 3.40 -0.98
N ASN A 74 9.60 3.42 -1.90
CA ASN A 74 10.76 2.52 -1.87
C ASN A 74 11.65 2.79 -0.64
N THR A 75 11.69 4.01 -0.11
CA THR A 75 12.40 4.34 1.14
C THR A 75 11.84 3.56 2.34
N ILE A 76 10.55 3.26 2.33
CA ILE A 76 9.89 2.50 3.40
C ILE A 76 9.96 1.00 3.09
N TRP A 77 9.70 0.62 1.83
CA TRP A 77 9.77 -0.77 1.36
C TRP A 77 11.13 -1.42 1.63
N ASN A 78 12.22 -0.70 1.41
CA ASN A 78 13.58 -1.22 1.59
C ASN A 78 14.01 -1.37 3.06
N LYS A 79 13.11 -1.14 4.02
CA LYS A 79 13.35 -1.35 5.47
C LYS A 79 12.79 -2.68 5.99
N GLN A 80 12.29 -3.54 5.10
CA GLN A 80 11.88 -4.92 5.41
C GLN A 80 13.01 -5.76 6.02
#